data_AF-A0A0P7GKL3-F1
#
_entry.id   AF-A0A0P7GKL3-F1
#
_cell.length_a   1.000
_cell.length_b   1.000
_cell.length_c   1.000
_cell.angle_alpha   90.00
_cell.angle_beta   90.00
_cell.angle_gamma   90.00
#
_symmetry.space_group_name_H-M   'P 1'
#
loop_
_entity.id
_entity.type
_entity.pdbx_description
1 polymer ?
#
loop_
_entity_poly.entity_id
_entity_poly.type
_entity_poly.pdbx_seq_one_letter_code
_entity_poly.pdbx_strand_id
1 'polypeptide(L)'
;MASRILVPMDDSKYAAKALEYALDNFPDAEVSVLHVVGVPSSMMGEATGLALADDLEAAAAERAEPAFERARELARERDREIETIVGIGHPARNIIDRAEEYDTVVVGAHGADWSRVTRQFLVGNVAETVSKRAPVPVIIVR
;
A
#
# COMPACT_ATOMS: atom_id res chain seq x y z
N MET A 1 0.40 3.85 -22.86
CA MET A 1 -0.13 4.36 -21.57
C MET A 1 -0.01 3.23 -20.57
N ALA A 2 0.21 3.55 -19.29
CA ALA A 2 0.25 2.53 -18.24
C ALA A 2 -1.14 1.87 -18.13
N SER A 3 -1.16 0.54 -18.09
CA SER A 3 -2.37 -0.28 -18.11
C SER A 3 -2.63 -1.00 -16.78
N ARG A 4 -1.56 -1.28 -16.02
CA ARG A 4 -1.65 -1.89 -14.68
C ARG A 4 -0.94 -1.00 -13.66
N ILE A 5 -1.67 -0.54 -12.65
CA ILE A 5 -1.17 0.37 -11.62
C ILE A 5 -1.20 -0.33 -10.26
N LEU A 6 -0.05 -0.36 -9.58
CA LEU A 6 0.04 -0.82 -8.20
C LEU A 6 -0.05 0.36 -7.25
N VAL A 7 -1.01 0.31 -6.31
CA VAL A 7 -1.18 1.34 -5.28
C VAL A 7 -1.00 0.70 -3.89
N PRO A 8 0.18 0.86 -3.26
CA PRO A 8 0.36 0.43 -1.88
C PRO A 8 -0.42 1.35 -0.94
N MET A 9 -1.25 0.76 -0.08
CA MET A 9 -2.12 1.52 0.81
C MET A 9 -2.04 1.04 2.27
N ASP A 10 -1.98 1.99 3.18
CA ASP A 10 -2.20 1.83 4.62
C ASP A 10 -3.34 2.77 5.06
N ASP A 11 -3.61 2.87 6.35
CA ASP A 11 -4.68 3.74 6.87
C ASP A 11 -4.35 5.25 6.82
N SER A 12 -3.22 5.63 6.23
CA SER A 12 -2.83 7.03 6.17
C SER A 12 -3.63 7.84 5.15
N LYS A 13 -3.72 9.14 5.40
CA LYS A 13 -4.33 10.09 4.46
C LYS A 13 -3.58 10.18 3.12
N TYR A 14 -2.27 9.95 3.10
CA TYR A 14 -1.47 10.07 1.88
C TYR A 14 -1.62 8.84 1.00
N ALA A 15 -1.84 7.67 1.60
CA ALA A 15 -2.18 6.47 0.87
C ALA A 15 -3.54 6.58 0.17
N ALA A 16 -4.55 7.12 0.85
CA ALA A 16 -5.85 7.44 0.22
C ALA A 16 -5.70 8.40 -0.97
N LYS A 17 -4.95 9.49 -0.81
CA LYS A 17 -4.65 10.41 -1.91
C LYS A 17 -3.92 9.76 -3.09
N ALA A 18 -3.05 8.79 -2.81
CA ALA A 18 -2.35 8.05 -3.87
C ALA A 18 -3.32 7.22 -4.70
N LEU A 19 -4.30 6.59 -4.05
CA LEU A 19 -5.37 5.87 -4.75
C LEU A 19 -6.26 6.83 -5.55
N GLU A 20 -6.71 7.93 -4.95
CA GLU A 20 -7.47 8.98 -5.63
C GLU A 20 -6.74 9.46 -6.90
N TYR A 21 -5.45 9.78 -6.77
CA TYR A 21 -4.62 10.20 -7.90
C TYR A 21 -4.56 9.12 -8.98
N ALA A 22 -4.37 7.85 -8.61
CA ALA A 22 -4.30 6.75 -9.57
C ALA A 22 -5.62 6.62 -10.35
N LEU A 23 -6.76 6.64 -9.65
CA LEU A 23 -8.08 6.53 -10.26
C LEU A 23 -8.41 7.72 -11.17
N ASP A 24 -8.02 8.94 -10.77
CA ASP A 24 -8.32 10.17 -11.52
C ASP A 24 -7.44 10.34 -12.77
N ASN A 25 -6.19 9.85 -12.74
CA ASN A 25 -5.20 10.09 -13.81
C ASN A 25 -4.98 8.88 -14.73
N PHE A 26 -5.43 7.69 -14.34
CA PHE A 26 -5.35 6.48 -15.15
C PHE A 26 -6.75 5.85 -15.33
N PRO A 27 -7.69 6.55 -15.99
CA PRO A 27 -9.10 6.15 -16.04
C PRO A 27 -9.37 4.87 -16.82
N ASP A 28 -8.40 4.37 -17.60
CA ASP A 28 -8.51 3.11 -18.37
C ASP A 28 -7.65 1.98 -17.78
N ALA A 29 -6.92 2.24 -16.70
CA ALA A 29 -6.02 1.24 -16.12
C ALA A 29 -6.71 0.32 -15.11
N GLU A 30 -6.20 -0.89 -14.99
CA GLU A 30 -6.48 -1.80 -13.89
C GLU A 30 -5.66 -1.36 -12.68
N VAL A 31 -6.34 -1.13 -11.55
CA VAL A 31 -5.70 -0.65 -10.32
C VAL A 31 -5.78 -1.75 -9.27
N SER A 32 -4.61 -2.21 -8.81
CA SER A 32 -4.50 -3.14 -7.68
C SER A 32 -4.02 -2.39 -6.44
N VAL A 33 -4.78 -2.52 -5.35
CA VAL A 33 -4.45 -1.96 -4.04
C VAL A 33 -3.75 -3.03 -3.19
N LEU A 34 -2.51 -2.76 -2.81
CA LEU A 34 -1.71 -3.64 -1.96
C LEU A 34 -1.70 -3.12 -0.52
N HIS A 35 -2.24 -3.90 0.41
CA HIS A 35 -2.05 -3.65 1.84
C HIS A 35 -1.06 -4.67 2.41
N VAL A 36 -0.03 -4.20 3.11
CA VAL A 36 0.98 -5.10 3.70
C VAL A 36 0.81 -5.14 5.21
N VAL A 37 0.36 -6.29 5.69
CA VAL A 37 0.32 -6.59 7.12
C VAL A 37 1.73 -6.95 7.56
N GLY A 38 2.30 -6.16 8.46
CA GLY A 38 3.61 -6.46 9.02
C GLY A 38 3.59 -7.82 9.73
N VAL A 39 4.54 -8.71 9.42
CA VAL A 39 4.99 -9.68 10.43
C VAL A 39 6.04 -8.96 11.27
N PRO A 40 5.75 -8.70 12.55
CA PRO A 40 6.68 -7.99 13.40
C PRO A 40 7.99 -8.72 13.56
N SER A 41 9.05 -7.91 13.68
CA SER A 41 10.31 -8.36 14.26
C SER A 41 10.05 -8.98 15.64
N SER A 42 10.83 -9.97 16.01
CA SER A 42 10.78 -10.71 17.29
C SER A 42 10.91 -9.86 18.58
N MET A 43 10.86 -8.52 18.48
CA MET A 43 10.94 -7.56 19.58
C MET A 43 9.63 -6.79 19.87
N MET A 44 8.55 -6.90 19.08
CA MET A 44 7.31 -6.15 19.33
C MET A 44 6.09 -7.06 19.58
N GLY A 45 5.45 -6.90 20.74
CA GLY A 45 4.42 -7.80 21.28
C GLY A 45 3.12 -7.95 20.46
N GLU A 46 2.82 -7.05 19.52
CA GLU A 46 1.70 -7.23 18.56
C GLU A 46 1.92 -8.40 17.60
N ALA A 47 3.16 -8.93 17.53
CA ALA A 47 3.56 -10.17 16.85
C ALA A 47 2.84 -11.42 17.24
N THR A 48 2.46 -11.45 18.50
CA THR A 48 2.07 -12.69 19.13
C THR A 48 0.74 -13.17 18.55
N GLY A 49 -0.13 -12.27 18.07
CA GLY A 49 -1.42 -12.64 17.47
C GLY A 49 -1.34 -13.24 16.07
N LEU A 50 -0.45 -12.76 15.20
CA LEU A 50 -0.28 -13.31 13.83
C LEU A 50 0.57 -14.59 13.85
N ALA A 51 1.65 -14.59 14.62
CA ALA A 51 2.60 -15.72 14.67
C ALA A 51 2.05 -16.94 15.42
N LEU A 52 1.02 -16.76 16.25
CA LEU A 52 0.29 -17.84 16.93
C LEU A 52 -1.03 -18.21 16.25
N ALA A 53 -1.37 -17.57 15.12
CA ALA A 53 -2.56 -17.94 14.37
C ALA A 53 -2.35 -19.29 13.70
N ASP A 54 -3.33 -20.18 13.84
CA ASP A 54 -3.35 -21.46 13.12
C ASP A 54 -3.44 -21.25 11.60
N ASP A 55 -4.02 -20.12 11.18
CA ASP A 55 -4.11 -19.65 9.80
C ASP A 55 -3.63 -18.19 9.69
N LEU A 56 -2.37 -18.04 9.30
CA LEU A 56 -1.70 -16.75 9.13
C LEU A 56 -2.34 -15.91 8.02
N GLU A 57 -2.83 -16.55 6.96
CA GLU A 57 -3.39 -15.87 5.79
C GLU A 57 -4.76 -15.28 6.12
N ALA A 58 -5.62 -16.05 6.80
CA ALA A 58 -6.92 -15.56 7.27
C ALA A 58 -6.76 -14.38 8.24
N ALA A 59 -5.81 -14.45 9.19
CA ALA A 59 -5.53 -13.39 10.14
C ALA A 59 -4.96 -12.11 9.48
N ALA A 60 -4.22 -12.26 8.38
CA ALA A 60 -3.72 -11.14 7.59
C ALA A 60 -4.85 -10.51 6.75
N ALA A 61 -5.72 -11.32 6.16
CA ALA A 61 -6.88 -10.84 5.41
C ALA A 61 -7.82 -10.01 6.31
N GLU A 62 -8.14 -10.50 7.51
CA GLU A 62 -8.97 -9.78 8.49
C GLU A 62 -8.35 -8.42 8.87
N ARG A 63 -7.02 -8.37 9.05
CA ARG A 63 -6.32 -7.11 9.36
C ARG A 63 -6.26 -6.12 8.21
N ALA A 64 -6.23 -6.61 6.98
CA ALA A 64 -6.18 -5.77 5.78
C ALA A 64 -7.55 -5.17 5.42
N GLU A 65 -8.64 -5.78 5.91
CA GLU A 65 -9.99 -5.44 5.51
C GLU A 65 -10.39 -3.97 5.75
N PRO A 66 -10.03 -3.30 6.86
CA PRO A 66 -10.33 -1.87 7.02
C PRO A 66 -9.70 -0.99 5.94
N ALA A 67 -8.46 -1.27 5.54
CA ALA A 67 -7.77 -0.54 4.48
C ALA A 67 -8.44 -0.79 3.12
N PHE A 68 -8.88 -2.02 2.87
CA PHE A 68 -9.58 -2.38 1.64
C PHE A 68 -11.00 -1.82 1.55
N GLU A 69 -11.75 -1.77 2.65
CA GLU A 69 -13.07 -1.12 2.66
C GLU A 69 -12.96 0.35 2.27
N ARG A 70 -11.97 1.06 2.83
CA ARG A 70 -11.68 2.44 2.45
C ARG A 70 -11.27 2.57 0.98
N ALA A 71 -10.43 1.65 0.49
CA ALA A 71 -10.02 1.65 -0.91
C ALA A 71 -11.23 1.45 -1.85
N ARG A 72 -12.12 0.50 -1.51
CA ARG A 72 -13.36 0.24 -2.25
C ARG A 72 -14.31 1.43 -2.22
N GLU A 73 -14.42 2.13 -1.10
CA GLU A 73 -15.20 3.36 -1.00
C GLU A 73 -14.70 4.44 -1.97
N LEU A 74 -13.40 4.74 -1.95
CA LEU A 74 -12.78 5.72 -2.86
C LEU A 74 -12.93 5.36 -4.34
N ALA A 75 -12.90 4.06 -4.66
CA ALA A 75 -13.12 3.55 -6.00
C ALA A 75 -14.59 3.68 -6.42
N ARG A 76 -15.55 3.33 -5.54
CA ARG A 76 -16.98 3.47 -5.79
C ARG A 76 -17.40 4.92 -6.03
N GLU A 77 -16.81 5.88 -5.31
CA GLU A 77 -17.05 7.33 -5.53
C GLU A 77 -16.66 7.81 -6.95
N ARG A 78 -15.85 7.02 -7.67
CA ARG A 78 -15.37 7.30 -9.03
C ARG A 78 -15.94 6.34 -10.07
N ASP A 79 -16.91 5.51 -9.71
CA ASP A 79 -17.44 4.43 -10.57
C ASP A 79 -16.34 3.50 -11.11
N ARG A 80 -15.35 3.20 -10.25
CA ARG A 80 -14.17 2.38 -10.56
C ARG A 80 -14.18 1.07 -9.79
N GLU A 81 -13.70 0.01 -10.44
CA GLU A 81 -13.33 -1.24 -9.78
C GLU A 81 -11.82 -1.28 -9.48
N ILE A 82 -11.47 -1.96 -8.38
CA ILE A 82 -10.09 -2.19 -7.94
C ILE A 82 -9.91 -3.66 -7.53
N GLU A 83 -8.71 -4.18 -7.70
CA GLU A 83 -8.27 -5.44 -7.09
C GLU A 83 -7.64 -5.16 -5.72
N THR A 84 -7.81 -6.06 -4.75
CA THR A 84 -7.20 -5.95 -3.42
C THR A 84 -6.27 -7.11 -3.15
N ILE A 85 -5.03 -6.80 -2.73
CA ILE A 85 -3.96 -7.77 -2.53
C ILE A 85 -3.43 -7.62 -1.11
N VAL A 86 -3.36 -8.73 -0.36
CA VAL A 86 -2.72 -8.78 0.95
C VAL A 86 -1.25 -9.19 0.77
N GLY A 87 -0.34 -8.37 1.28
CA GLY A 87 1.06 -8.73 1.48
C GLY A 87 1.35 -9.00 2.95
N ILE A 88 2.31 -9.88 3.24
CA ILE A 88 2.77 -10.15 4.60
C ILE A 88 4.25 -9.80 4.71
N GLY A 89 4.64 -9.07 5.76
CA GLY A 89 6.03 -8.73 6.05
C GLY A 89 6.40 -7.29 5.73
N HIS A 90 7.57 -7.07 5.13
CA HIS A 90 8.09 -5.71 4.95
C HIS A 90 7.38 -5.01 3.79
N PRO A 91 6.78 -3.82 3.98
CA PRO A 91 6.02 -3.12 2.94
C PRO A 91 6.84 -2.84 1.68
N ALA A 92 8.02 -2.22 1.82
CA ALA A 92 8.83 -1.87 0.65
C ALA A 92 9.24 -3.10 -0.18
N ARG A 93 9.46 -4.26 0.46
CA ARG A 93 9.82 -5.49 -0.26
C ARG A 93 8.62 -6.03 -1.01
N ASN A 94 7.47 -6.15 -0.36
CA ASN A 94 6.23 -6.59 -1.01
C ASN A 94 5.85 -5.72 -2.22
N ILE A 95 6.09 -4.41 -2.13
CA ILE A 95 5.86 -3.47 -3.22
C ILE A 95 6.86 -3.71 -4.37
N ILE A 96 8.16 -3.75 -4.07
CA ILE A 96 9.21 -3.92 -5.10
C ILE A 96 9.06 -5.27 -5.81
N ASP A 97 8.87 -6.36 -5.05
CA ASP A 97 8.78 -7.71 -5.59
C ASP A 97 7.57 -7.88 -6.54
N ARG A 98 6.47 -7.15 -6.29
CA ARG A 98 5.28 -7.17 -7.16
C ARG A 98 5.35 -6.17 -8.32
N ALA A 99 6.11 -5.10 -8.18
CA ALA A 99 6.14 -4.01 -9.15
C ALA A 99 6.59 -4.44 -10.55
N GLU A 100 7.27 -5.59 -10.70
CA GLU A 100 7.64 -6.18 -11.99
C GLU A 100 6.43 -6.50 -12.89
N GLU A 101 5.26 -6.75 -12.30
CA GLU A 101 4.03 -7.10 -13.02
C GLU A 101 3.17 -5.89 -13.41
N TYR A 102 3.59 -4.68 -13.01
CA TYR A 102 2.84 -3.44 -13.17
C TYR A 102 3.62 -2.46 -14.04
N ASP A 103 2.93 -1.47 -14.59
CA ASP A 103 3.56 -0.42 -15.40
C ASP A 103 4.04 0.76 -14.55
N THR A 104 3.45 0.95 -13.37
CA THR A 104 3.74 2.07 -12.46
C THR A 104 3.30 1.74 -11.04
N VAL A 105 4.04 2.28 -10.07
CA VAL A 105 3.64 2.30 -8.66
C VAL A 105 3.22 3.73 -8.28
N VAL A 106 2.03 3.90 -7.69
CA VAL A 106 1.58 5.18 -7.12
C VAL A 106 1.56 5.03 -5.60
N VAL A 107 2.40 5.79 -4.90
CA VAL A 107 2.60 5.66 -3.45
C VAL A 107 2.38 6.99 -2.74
N GLY A 108 1.75 6.94 -1.57
CA GLY A 108 1.65 8.10 -0.69
C GLY A 108 3.02 8.53 -0.17
N ALA A 109 3.27 9.83 -0.05
CA ALA A 109 4.54 10.36 0.43
C ALA A 109 4.87 9.91 1.85
N HIS A 110 3.87 9.63 2.69
CA HIS A 110 4.03 9.19 4.07
C HIS A 110 3.00 8.13 4.45
N GLY A 111 3.34 7.28 5.44
CA GLY A 111 2.42 6.27 5.99
C GLY A 111 1.75 6.70 7.29
N ALA A 112 1.06 5.77 7.95
CA ALA A 112 0.22 6.02 9.13
C ALA A 112 1.03 6.55 10.34
N ASP A 113 2.28 6.12 10.49
CA ASP A 113 3.16 6.49 11.63
C ASP A 113 3.73 7.92 11.55
N TRP A 114 3.41 8.68 10.50
CA TRP A 114 3.98 10.00 10.25
C TRP A 114 3.70 11.05 11.35
N SER A 115 2.69 10.84 12.19
CA SER A 115 2.14 11.91 13.04
C SER A 115 2.99 12.35 14.24
N ARG A 116 4.10 11.65 14.61
CA ARG A 116 4.74 11.89 15.92
C ARG A 116 6.18 12.41 15.95
N VAL A 117 7.06 12.13 14.98
CA VAL A 117 8.51 12.42 15.15
C VAL A 117 9.21 13.00 13.91
N THR A 118 8.64 12.89 12.72
CA THR A 118 9.43 12.98 11.46
C THR A 118 9.11 14.17 10.57
N ARG A 119 8.40 15.21 11.04
CA ARG A 119 7.96 16.39 10.23
C ARG A 119 9.04 17.05 9.35
N GLN A 120 10.32 16.80 9.61
CA GLN A 120 11.45 17.27 8.81
C GLN A 120 11.65 16.52 7.47
N PHE A 121 11.11 15.31 7.29
CA PHE A 121 11.28 14.55 6.05
C PHE A 121 10.14 14.78 5.05
N LEU A 122 10.49 15.01 3.79
CA LEU A 122 9.47 15.20 2.76
C LEU A 122 8.86 13.87 2.31
N VAL A 123 9.51 12.73 2.52
CA VAL A 123 9.06 11.40 2.08
C VAL A 123 9.38 10.39 3.19
N GLY A 124 8.47 9.45 3.45
CA GLY A 124 8.65 8.36 4.40
C GLY A 124 9.52 7.22 3.85
N ASN A 125 10.07 6.40 4.74
CA ASN A 125 11.04 5.35 4.42
C ASN A 125 10.55 4.38 3.32
N VAL A 126 9.27 4.00 3.33
CA VAL A 126 8.70 3.10 2.30
C VAL A 126 8.72 3.75 0.92
N ALA A 127 8.15 4.95 0.78
CA ALA A 127 8.12 5.66 -0.50
C ALA A 127 9.52 5.99 -1.03
N GLU A 128 10.45 6.37 -0.14
CA GLU A 128 11.86 6.58 -0.51
C GLU A 128 12.52 5.27 -0.99
N THR A 129 12.34 4.17 -0.27
CA THR A 129 12.91 2.88 -0.65
C THR A 129 12.35 2.38 -1.99
N VAL A 130 11.04 2.49 -2.18
CA VAL A 130 10.35 2.07 -3.41
C VAL A 130 10.81 2.91 -4.60
N SER A 131 10.82 4.24 -4.48
CA SER A 131 11.27 5.13 -5.57
C SER A 131 12.73 4.90 -5.99
N LYS A 132 13.60 4.44 -5.08
CA LYS A 132 15.00 4.13 -5.39
C LYS A 132 15.21 2.75 -6.01
N ARG A 133 14.28 1.81 -5.85
CA ARG A 133 14.51 0.39 -6.12
C ARG A 133 13.48 -0.29 -7.00
N ALA A 134 12.31 0.30 -7.19
CA ALA A 134 11.28 -0.28 -8.04
C ALA A 134 11.82 -0.40 -9.49
N PRO A 135 11.51 -1.51 -10.19
CA PRO A 135 11.90 -1.72 -11.58
C PRO A 135 11.11 -0.85 -12.57
N VAL A 136 10.08 -0.13 -12.08
CA VAL A 136 9.11 0.63 -12.87
C VAL A 136 8.99 2.06 -12.33
N PRO A 137 8.44 3.01 -13.13
CA PRO A 137 8.20 4.37 -12.67
C PRO A 137 7.39 4.43 -11.36
N VAL A 138 7.78 5.35 -10.47
CA VAL A 138 7.13 5.57 -9.19
C VAL A 138 6.61 7.00 -9.10
N ILE A 139 5.33 7.15 -8.81
CA ILE A 139 4.67 8.43 -8.56
C ILE A 139 4.46 8.60 -7.05
N ILE A 140 4.94 9.71 -6.49
CA ILE A 140 4.80 10.01 -5.06
C ILE A 140 3.76 11.12 -4.87
N VAL A 141 2.69 10.83 -4.13
CA VAL A 141 1.53 11.73 -3.95
C VAL A 141 1.50 12.34 -2.53
N ARG A 142 1.12 13.63 -2.42
CA ARG A 142 1.15 14.42 -1.16
C ARG A 142 -0.22 14.96 -0.75
#